data_AF-A0A1B8Y9W7-F1
#
_entry.id   AF-A0A1B8Y9W7-F1
#
_cell.length_a   1.000
_cell.length_b   1.000
_cell.length_c   1.000
_cell.angle_alpha   90.00
_cell.angle_beta   90.00
_cell.angle_gamma   90.00
#
_symmetry.space_group_name_H-M   'P 1'
#
loop_
_entity.id
_entity.type
_entity.pdbx_description
1 polymer ?
#
loop_
_entity_poly.entity_id
_entity_poly.type
_entity_poly.pdbx_seq_one_letter_code
_entity_poly.pdbx_strand_id
1 'polypeptide(L)'
;MASEVSGVGKGIRKRVTTAGSGTLSDFRDGTKAIFHYRTVLCDQNRTVIDDSSEKGKPMELIIGKKFKLPVWETIIRTMKQGEVAEFLCDKSHVLEYPQVSRSLRRIAEGQDPREGQRHCCGGIAQLHDHSLGYPDLDELQKNPQLLIFIITLLQ
;
A
#
# COMPACT_ATOMS: atom_id res chain seq x y z
N MET A 1 -13.60 21.57 -11.06
CA MET A 1 -14.38 20.31 -11.14
C MET A 1 -14.39 19.69 -9.76
N ALA A 2 -15.57 19.39 -9.21
CA ALA A 2 -15.67 18.79 -7.88
C ALA A 2 -15.11 17.36 -7.93
N SER A 3 -14.26 17.00 -6.98
CA SER A 3 -13.79 15.62 -6.84
C SER A 3 -14.95 14.74 -6.38
N GLU A 4 -15.20 13.63 -7.08
CA GLU A 4 -16.26 12.71 -6.73
C GLU A 4 -15.80 11.84 -5.55
N VAL A 5 -16.57 11.85 -4.46
CA VAL A 5 -16.34 11.02 -3.28
C VAL A 5 -17.35 9.89 -3.28
N SER A 6 -16.87 8.64 -3.29
CA SER A 6 -17.71 7.44 -3.32
C SER A 6 -17.25 6.40 -2.29
N GLY A 7 -18.20 5.59 -1.82
CA GLY A 7 -17.91 4.42 -1.00
C GLY A 7 -17.50 3.25 -1.88
N VAL A 8 -16.36 2.63 -1.59
CA VAL A 8 -15.87 1.43 -2.31
C VAL A 8 -16.23 0.15 -1.55
N GLY A 9 -16.23 0.22 -0.22
CA GLY A 9 -16.57 -0.85 0.69
C GLY A 9 -16.70 -0.31 2.11
N LYS A 10 -17.10 -1.16 3.05
CA LYS A 10 -17.23 -0.75 4.46
C LYS A 10 -15.87 -0.25 4.98
N GLY A 11 -15.82 1.01 5.42
CA GLY A 11 -14.59 1.62 5.95
C GLY A 11 -13.58 2.04 4.88
N ILE A 12 -13.99 2.18 3.62
CA ILE A 12 -13.14 2.64 2.51
C ILE A 12 -13.86 3.75 1.74
N ARG A 13 -13.27 4.94 1.74
CA ARG A 13 -13.76 6.11 0.99
C ARG A 13 -12.79 6.47 -0.11
N LYS A 14 -13.28 6.55 -1.34
CA LYS A 14 -12.52 6.96 -2.52
C LYS A 14 -12.82 8.41 -2.86
N ARG A 15 -11.81 9.15 -3.29
CA ARG A 15 -11.93 10.46 -3.92
C ARG A 15 -11.07 10.51 -5.17
N VAL A 16 -11.68 10.71 -6.34
CA VAL A 16 -10.93 10.86 -7.59
C VAL A 16 -10.41 12.29 -7.71
N THR A 17 -9.10 12.45 -7.89
CA THR A 17 -8.45 13.75 -8.09
C THR A 17 -8.16 14.03 -9.57
N THR A 18 -7.82 12.98 -10.32
CA THR A 18 -7.64 13.03 -11.77
C THR A 18 -8.38 11.85 -12.38
N ALA A 19 -9.31 12.12 -13.29
CA ALA A 19 -10.04 11.06 -13.98
C ALA A 19 -9.11 10.29 -14.92
N GLY A 20 -9.19 8.96 -14.88
CA GLY A 20 -8.56 8.10 -15.88
C GLY A 20 -9.35 8.05 -17.19
N SER A 21 -8.78 7.40 -18.20
CA SER A 21 -9.40 7.20 -19.51
C SER A 21 -9.86 5.75 -19.70
N GLY A 22 -10.73 5.53 -20.70
CA GLY A 22 -11.21 4.20 -21.05
C GLY A 22 -12.25 3.61 -20.08
N THR A 23 -12.43 2.29 -20.21
CA THR A 23 -13.32 1.51 -19.35
C THR A 23 -12.59 1.07 -18.08
N LEU A 24 -13.37 0.71 -17.05
CA LEU A 24 -12.81 0.09 -15.87
C LEU A 24 -12.04 -1.17 -16.26
N SER A 25 -10.80 -1.31 -15.80
CA SER A 25 -9.99 -2.49 -16.07
C SER A 25 -10.65 -3.74 -15.46
N ASP A 26 -10.76 -4.81 -16.25
CA ASP A 26 -11.44 -6.04 -15.84
C ASP A 26 -10.66 -6.82 -14.74
N PHE A 27 -9.43 -6.38 -14.40
CA PHE A 27 -8.51 -6.91 -13.37
C PHE A 27 -8.83 -8.34 -12.92
N ARG A 28 -8.82 -9.29 -13.86
CA ARG A 28 -9.11 -10.70 -13.55
C ARG A 28 -8.00 -11.28 -12.68
N ASP A 29 -8.30 -12.34 -11.95
CA ASP A 29 -7.27 -13.03 -11.17
C ASP A 29 -6.14 -13.48 -12.09
N GLY A 30 -4.89 -13.22 -11.65
CA GLY A 30 -3.68 -13.44 -12.44
C GLY A 30 -3.23 -12.24 -13.28
N THR A 31 -4.06 -11.20 -13.44
CA THR A 31 -3.64 -9.96 -14.12
C THR A 31 -2.69 -9.13 -13.25
N LYS A 32 -1.85 -8.34 -13.90
CA LYS A 32 -0.90 -7.45 -13.26
C LYS A 32 -1.40 -6.01 -13.33
N ALA A 33 -1.49 -5.34 -12.18
CA ALA A 33 -1.69 -3.91 -12.06
C ALA A 33 -0.34 -3.22 -11.81
N ILE A 34 -0.08 -2.13 -12.52
CA ILE A 34 1.12 -1.30 -12.36
C ILE A 34 0.68 0.10 -11.94
N PHE A 35 1.19 0.58 -10.81
CA PHE A 35 0.75 1.86 -10.24
C PHE A 35 1.85 2.50 -9.41
N HIS A 36 1.79 3.83 -9.29
CA HIS A 36 2.46 4.53 -8.19
C HIS A 36 1.51 4.64 -7.00
N TYR A 37 2.08 4.52 -5.81
CA TYR A 37 1.40 4.81 -4.55
C TYR A 37 2.20 5.82 -3.73
N ARG A 38 1.46 6.60 -2.94
CA ARG A 38 1.95 7.36 -1.78
C ARG A 38 1.03 7.07 -0.60
N THR A 39 1.60 6.70 0.53
CA THR A 39 0.86 6.47 1.77
C THR A 39 1.12 7.59 2.75
N VAL A 40 0.05 8.16 3.30
CA VAL A 40 0.14 9.26 4.28
C VAL A 40 -0.71 8.99 5.51
N LEU A 41 -0.29 9.56 6.63
CA LEU A 41 -1.07 9.63 7.87
C LEU A 41 -2.25 10.60 7.70
N CYS A 42 -3.27 10.41 8.55
CA CYS A 42 -4.44 11.29 8.62
C CYS A 42 -4.23 12.49 9.57
N ASP A 43 -2.99 12.91 9.77
CA ASP A 43 -2.66 14.09 10.57
C ASP A 43 -2.82 15.39 9.76
N GLN A 44 -2.66 16.53 10.42
CA GLN A 44 -2.79 17.85 9.79
C GLN A 44 -1.77 18.07 8.66
N ASN A 45 -0.60 17.42 8.76
CA ASN A 45 0.51 17.58 7.82
C ASN A 45 0.46 16.58 6.66
N ARG A 46 -0.47 15.60 6.70
CA ARG A 46 -0.48 14.43 5.83
C ARG A 46 0.90 13.78 5.73
N THR A 47 1.50 13.50 6.89
CA THR A 47 2.87 12.95 6.98
C THR A 47 3.04 11.74 6.08
N VAL A 48 4.02 11.80 5.17
CA VAL A 48 4.32 10.74 4.20
C VAL A 48 5.05 9.60 4.89
N ILE A 49 4.56 8.37 4.69
CA ILE A 49 5.21 7.15 5.18
C ILE A 49 6.02 6.51 4.05
N ASP A 50 5.40 6.37 2.87
CA ASP A 50 6.05 5.77 1.71
C ASP A 50 5.60 6.49 0.43
N ASP A 51 6.51 6.61 -0.52
CA ASP A 51 6.24 7.12 -1.86
C ASP A 51 7.07 6.36 -2.90
N SER A 52 6.37 5.64 -3.78
CA SER A 52 7.01 4.90 -4.88
C SER A 52 7.56 5.80 -6.00
N SER A 53 7.02 7.01 -6.16
CA SER A 53 7.42 7.94 -7.22
C SER A 53 8.80 8.55 -6.96
N GLU A 54 9.16 8.79 -5.70
CA GLU A 54 10.48 9.30 -5.31
C GLU A 54 11.61 8.34 -5.71
N LYS A 55 11.34 7.04 -5.74
CA LYS A 55 12.29 6.00 -6.14
C LYS A 55 12.23 5.67 -7.64
N GLY A 56 11.33 6.31 -8.39
CA GLY A 56 11.15 6.13 -9.83
C GLY A 56 10.71 4.72 -10.26
N LYS A 57 10.29 3.87 -9.32
CA LYS A 57 9.89 2.48 -9.60
C LYS A 57 8.42 2.27 -9.21
N PRO A 58 7.51 2.05 -10.17
CA PRO A 58 6.13 1.74 -9.84
C PRO A 58 6.03 0.38 -9.14
N MET A 59 4.94 0.19 -8.41
CA MET A 59 4.59 -1.07 -7.79
C MET A 59 3.90 -1.98 -8.83
N GLU A 60 4.21 -3.28 -8.75
CA GLU A 60 3.49 -4.32 -9.48
C GLU A 60 2.68 -5.18 -8.51
N LEU A 61 1.36 -5.28 -8.73
CA LEU A 61 0.47 -6.16 -7.95
C LEU A 61 -0.18 -7.18 -8.87
N ILE A 62 -0.02 -8.47 -8.55
CA ILE A 62 -0.74 -9.54 -9.24
C ILE A 62 -2.07 -9.77 -8.51
N ILE A 63 -3.16 -9.48 -9.19
CA ILE A 63 -4.52 -9.57 -8.67
C ILE A 63 -4.91 -11.04 -8.42
N GLY A 64 -5.62 -11.33 -7.33
CA GLY A 64 -6.09 -12.69 -7.00
C GLY A 64 -5.03 -13.61 -6.40
N LYS A 65 -3.81 -13.11 -6.15
CA LYS A 65 -2.75 -13.87 -5.46
C LYS A 65 -2.77 -13.72 -3.94
N LYS A 66 -3.85 -13.15 -3.38
CA LYS A 66 -4.04 -12.91 -1.92
C LYS A 66 -2.85 -12.14 -1.34
N PHE A 67 -2.62 -10.94 -1.86
CA PHE A 67 -1.58 -10.07 -1.34
C PHE A 67 -1.79 -9.80 0.16
N LYS A 68 -0.70 -9.58 0.91
CA LYS A 68 -0.76 -9.35 2.36
C LYS A 68 -1.56 -8.11 2.77
N LEU A 69 -1.85 -7.21 1.82
CA LEU A 69 -2.70 -6.04 2.02
C LEU A 69 -3.90 -6.07 1.06
N PRO A 70 -4.97 -6.83 1.37
CA PRO A 70 -6.10 -7.07 0.45
C PRO A 70 -6.84 -5.80 0.01
N VAL A 71 -6.79 -4.74 0.82
CA VAL A 71 -7.40 -3.46 0.48
C VAL A 71 -6.81 -2.85 -0.79
N TRP A 72 -5.55 -3.13 -1.12
CA TRP A 72 -4.95 -2.65 -2.38
C TRP A 72 -5.61 -3.27 -3.61
N GLU A 73 -5.86 -4.57 -3.61
CA GLU A 73 -6.61 -5.22 -4.70
C GLU A 73 -8.01 -4.62 -4.82
N THR A 74 -8.66 -4.35 -3.68
CA THR A 74 -10.02 -3.76 -3.64
C THR A 74 -10.05 -2.36 -4.26
N ILE A 75 -9.13 -1.47 -3.89
CA ILE A 75 -9.12 -0.09 -4.38
C ILE A 75 -8.70 0.00 -5.84
N ILE A 76 -7.70 -0.79 -6.26
CA ILE A 76 -7.19 -0.81 -7.64
C ILE A 76 -8.26 -1.27 -8.63
N ARG A 77 -9.08 -2.27 -8.25
CA ARG A 77 -10.21 -2.75 -9.06
C ARG A 77 -11.26 -1.67 -9.36
N THR A 78 -11.27 -0.55 -8.63
CA THR A 78 -12.18 0.57 -8.87
C THR A 78 -11.63 1.63 -9.81
N MET A 79 -10.37 1.52 -10.21
CA MET A 79 -9.66 2.57 -10.93
C MET A 79 -9.62 2.31 -12.44
N LYS A 80 -9.67 3.40 -13.20
CA LYS A 80 -9.37 3.41 -14.64
C LYS A 80 -7.89 3.68 -14.89
N GLN A 81 -7.39 3.25 -16.03
CA GLN A 81 -6.01 3.56 -16.43
C GLN A 81 -5.80 5.08 -16.48
N GLY A 82 -4.68 5.55 -15.93
CA GLY A 82 -4.35 6.98 -15.81
C GLY A 82 -5.09 7.72 -14.68
N GLU A 83 -5.96 7.04 -13.93
CA GLU A 83 -6.67 7.65 -12.80
C GLU A 83 -5.72 7.93 -11.64
N VAL A 84 -5.91 9.09 -11.00
CA VAL A 84 -5.34 9.42 -9.70
C VAL A 84 -6.47 9.53 -8.70
N ALA A 85 -6.40 8.73 -7.63
CA ALA A 85 -7.41 8.71 -6.58
C ALA A 85 -6.80 8.58 -5.19
N GLU A 86 -7.46 9.20 -4.22
CA GLU A 86 -7.16 9.06 -2.81
C GLU A 86 -8.16 8.10 -2.15
N PHE A 87 -7.65 7.18 -1.34
CA PHE A 87 -8.42 6.19 -0.63
C PHE A 87 -8.15 6.33 0.85
N LEU A 88 -9.15 6.77 1.61
CA LEU A 88 -9.10 6.75 3.06
C LEU A 88 -9.61 5.39 3.55
N CYS A 89 -8.74 4.67 4.23
CA CYS A 89 -8.99 3.31 4.69
C CYS A 89 -8.97 3.25 6.22
N ASP A 90 -10.01 2.64 6.79
CA ASP A 90 -10.10 2.38 8.22
C ASP A 90 -8.97 1.47 8.70
N LYS A 91 -8.62 1.61 9.98
CA LYS A 91 -7.58 0.83 10.67
C LYS A 91 -7.68 -0.68 10.40
N SER A 92 -8.90 -1.23 10.35
CA SER A 92 -9.14 -2.65 10.11
C SER A 92 -8.61 -3.17 8.77
N HIS A 93 -8.43 -2.30 7.78
CA HIS A 93 -7.94 -2.64 6.45
C HIS A 93 -6.42 -2.52 6.31
N VAL A 94 -5.76 -1.87 7.27
CA VAL A 94 -4.37 -1.42 7.15
C VAL A 94 -3.46 -1.91 8.27
N LEU A 95 -3.93 -2.84 9.10
CA LEU A 95 -3.13 -3.44 10.19
C LEU A 95 -1.82 -4.06 9.70
N GLU A 96 -1.84 -4.68 8.51
CA GLU A 96 -0.67 -5.32 7.90
C GLU A 96 0.25 -4.35 7.16
N TYR A 97 -0.14 -3.06 7.05
CA TYR A 97 0.62 -2.08 6.29
C TYR A 97 2.08 -1.93 6.76
N PRO A 98 2.42 -1.87 8.06
CA PRO A 98 3.81 -1.79 8.50
C PRO A 98 4.69 -2.94 7.98
N GLN A 99 4.18 -4.17 8.00
CA GLN A 99 4.91 -5.36 7.52
C GLN A 99 5.10 -5.35 6.00
N VAL A 100 4.07 -4.88 5.28
CA VAL A 100 4.11 -4.74 3.83
C VAL A 100 5.08 -3.63 3.44
N SER A 101 5.00 -2.45 4.07
CA SER A 101 5.93 -1.34 3.86
C SER A 101 7.37 -1.75 4.10
N ARG A 102 7.66 -2.42 5.23
CA ARG A 102 9.00 -2.99 5.51
C ARG A 102 9.49 -3.86 4.35
N SER A 103 8.64 -4.76 3.86
CA SER A 103 8.99 -5.65 2.75
C SER A 103 9.26 -4.86 1.46
N LEU A 104 8.43 -3.85 1.14
CA LEU A 104 8.60 -2.99 -0.02
C LEU A 104 9.87 -2.14 0.05
N ARG A 105 10.23 -1.60 1.22
CA ARG A 105 11.47 -0.85 1.45
C ARG A 105 12.69 -1.71 1.17
N ARG A 106 12.73 -2.93 1.72
CA ARG A 106 13.81 -3.90 1.49
C ARG A 106 13.95 -4.30 0.01
N ILE A 107 12.82 -4.55 -0.67
CA ILE A 107 12.82 -4.84 -2.11
C ILE A 107 13.36 -3.64 -2.91
N ALA A 108 13.00 -2.41 -2.53
CA ALA A 108 13.49 -1.21 -3.19
C ALA A 108 15.01 -1.01 -3.01
N GLU A 109 15.57 -1.48 -1.90
CA GLU A 109 17.01 -1.54 -1.62
C GLU A 109 17.72 -2.70 -2.35
N GLY A 110 16.99 -3.54 -3.10
CA GLY A 110 17.53 -4.67 -3.86
C GLY A 110 17.68 -5.96 -3.05
N GLN A 111 17.13 -6.02 -1.83
CA GLN A 111 17.13 -7.25 -1.04
C GLN A 111 16.09 -8.22 -1.59
N ASP A 112 16.45 -9.50 -1.71
CA ASP A 112 15.52 -10.52 -2.22
C ASP A 112 14.38 -10.73 -1.20
N PRO A 113 13.10 -10.62 -1.60
CA PRO A 113 11.97 -10.90 -0.71
C PRO A 113 12.01 -12.31 -0.07
N ARG A 114 12.75 -13.26 -0.64
CA ARG A 114 12.98 -14.62 -0.13
C ARG A 114 14.06 -14.67 0.94
N GLU A 115 14.99 -13.73 0.99
CA GLU A 115 16.05 -13.70 2.01
C GLU A 115 15.52 -13.37 3.40
N GLY A 116 14.42 -12.60 3.50
CA GLY A 116 13.71 -12.36 4.76
C GLY A 116 12.98 -13.59 5.34
N GLN A 117 12.89 -14.71 4.60
CA GLN A 117 12.30 -15.97 5.07
C GLN A 117 13.35 -16.97 5.58
N ARG A 118 14.64 -16.64 5.51
CA ARG A 118 15.70 -17.46 6.10
C ARG A 118 15.63 -17.33 7.61
N HIS A 119 14.93 -18.27 8.25
CA HIS A 119 15.07 -18.54 9.68
C HIS A 119 16.54 -18.82 9.96
N CYS A 120 17.23 -17.90 10.64
CA CYS A 120 18.53 -18.18 11.24
C CYS A 120 18.32 -19.12 12.44
N CYS A 121 18.28 -20.43 12.18
CA CYS A 121 18.51 -21.43 13.20
C CYS A 121 20.00 -21.45 13.54
N GLY A 122 20.40 -20.77 14.61
CA GLY A 122 21.72 -20.96 15.22
C GLY A 122 22.30 -19.70 15.88
N GLY A 123 22.09 -19.56 17.18
CA GLY A 123 22.98 -18.76 18.02
C GLY A 123 22.36 -17.51 18.67
N ILE A 124 21.83 -17.71 19.88
CA ILE A 124 21.81 -16.82 21.07
C ILE A 124 21.52 -15.31 20.86
N ALA A 125 20.44 -14.89 21.53
CA ALA A 125 19.98 -13.52 21.83
C ALA A 125 19.13 -12.79 20.78
N GLN A 126 17.80 -12.96 20.84
CA GLN A 126 16.86 -11.86 20.58
C GLN A 126 15.64 -11.97 21.51
N LEU A 127 15.78 -11.40 22.70
CA LEU A 127 14.64 -11.03 23.53
C LEU A 127 13.85 -9.96 22.75
N HIS A 128 12.60 -10.29 22.40
CA HIS A 128 11.50 -9.35 22.10
C HIS A 128 11.87 -7.98 21.54
N ASP A 129 12.46 -7.91 20.34
CA ASP A 129 12.37 -6.67 19.58
C ASP A 129 11.19 -6.79 18.61
N HIS A 130 10.05 -6.20 18.99
CA HIS A 130 8.89 -6.07 18.11
C HIS A 130 9.10 -5.04 16.98
N SER A 131 10.31 -4.45 16.88
CA SER A 131 10.69 -3.50 15.85
C SER A 131 10.81 -4.13 14.45
N LEU A 132 10.48 -3.32 13.46
CA LEU A 132 10.64 -3.53 12.03
C LEU A 132 11.95 -2.96 11.49
N GLY A 133 12.73 -2.27 12.33
CA GLY A 133 13.93 -1.54 11.96
C GLY A 133 13.64 -0.15 11.36
N TYR A 134 12.39 0.31 11.43
CA TYR A 134 11.93 1.59 10.88
C TYR A 134 11.06 2.30 11.92
N PRO A 135 11.53 3.38 12.57
CA PRO A 135 10.83 4.00 13.69
C PRO A 135 9.40 4.46 13.37
N ASP A 136 9.17 4.92 12.13
CA ASP A 136 7.86 5.31 11.63
C ASP A 136 6.89 4.13 11.50
N LEU A 137 7.38 2.97 11.03
CA LEU A 137 6.59 1.74 10.94
C LEU A 137 6.35 1.11 12.32
N ASP A 138 7.31 1.23 13.24
CA ASP A 138 7.19 0.77 14.62
C ASP A 138 6.12 1.56 15.37
N GLU A 139 6.13 2.87 15.22
CA GLU A 139 5.11 3.75 15.78
C GLU A 139 3.73 3.44 15.18
N LEU A 140 3.65 3.23 13.86
CA LEU A 140 2.40 2.85 13.21
C LEU A 140 1.90 1.47 13.68
N GLN A 141 2.79 0.52 13.96
CA GLN A 141 2.44 -0.80 14.48
C GLN A 141 1.93 -0.71 15.93
N LYS A 142 2.56 0.13 16.75
CA LYS A 142 2.18 0.36 18.15
C LYS A 142 0.86 1.13 18.27
N ASN A 143 0.68 2.14 17.42
CA ASN A 143 -0.49 3.00 17.40
C ASN A 143 -1.18 2.96 16.02
N PRO A 144 -1.84 1.84 15.67
CA PRO A 144 -2.42 1.75 14.34
C PRO A 144 -3.60 2.71 14.18
N GLN A 145 -3.67 3.31 13.00
CA GLN A 145 -4.57 4.42 12.67
C GLN A 145 -5.06 4.29 11.23
N LEU A 146 -5.97 5.16 10.80
CA LEU A 146 -6.40 5.21 9.41
C LEU A 146 -5.25 5.71 8.53
N LEU A 147 -5.18 5.20 7.30
CA LEU A 147 -4.22 5.64 6.31
C LEU A 147 -4.92 6.16 5.07
N ILE A 148 -4.27 7.09 4.39
CA ILE A 148 -4.68 7.52 3.05
C ILE A 148 -3.68 6.97 2.04
N PHE A 149 -4.19 6.19 1.08
CA PHE A 149 -3.43 5.76 -0.10
C PHE A 149 -3.78 6.67 -1.26
N ILE A 150 -2.76 7.33 -1.84
CA ILE A 150 -2.88 8.08 -3.07
C ILE A 150 -2.31 7.19 -4.17
N ILE A 151 -3.15 6.75 -5.09
CA ILE A 151 -2.78 5.81 -6.15
C ILE A 151 -2.86 6.51 -7.50
N THR A 152 -1.84 6.31 -8.32
CA THR A 152 -1.82 6.66 -9.74
C THR A 152 -1.73 5.36 -10.53
N LEU A 153 -2.84 4.95 -11.16
CA LEU A 153 -2.88 3.70 -11.92
C LEU A 153 -2.27 3.90 -13.31
N LEU A 154 -1.25 3.11 -13.65
CA LEU A 154 -0.54 3.20 -14.93
C LEU A 154 -1.02 2.14 -15.93
N GLN A 155 -1.28 0.92 -15.46
CA GLN A 155 -1.73 -0.22 -16.26
C GLN A 155 -2.54 -1.20 -15.42
#